data_AF-A0AAW5RZ48-F1
#
_entry.id   AF-A0AAW5RZ48-F1
#
_cell.length_a   1.000
_cell.length_b   1.000
_cell.length_c   1.000
_cell.angle_alpha   90.00
_cell.angle_beta   90.00
_cell.angle_gamma   90.00
#
_symmetry.space_group_name_H-M   'P 1'
#
loop_
_entity.id
_entity.type
_entity.pdbx_description
1 polymer ?
#
loop_
_entity_poly.entity_id
_entity_poly.type
_entity_poly.pdbx_seq_one_letter_code
_entity_poly.pdbx_strand_id
1 'polypeptide(L)'
;MNRTEAADFREQLFVALLGAPSPMSTDEVAAGAPWQVHSVRSRCASTHPDGQITPWNVVECHVDWHVIERPRSGHDIYPHLRRLEQDGRIARRTVAGDRKVYWVALDAPAESPPAVNDLDALGVSS
;
A
#
# COMPACT_ATOMS: atom_id res chain seq x y z
N MET A 1 -7.59 11.82 -1.01
CA MET A 1 -6.38 11.42 -1.73
C MET A 1 -6.63 11.57 -3.22
N ASN A 2 -5.83 12.39 -3.91
CA ASN A 2 -5.90 12.55 -5.36
C ASN A 2 -5.23 11.33 -6.06
N ARG A 3 -5.29 11.29 -7.40
CA ARG A 3 -4.78 10.14 -8.18
C ARG A 3 -3.27 9.93 -8.03
N THR A 4 -2.50 11.02 -8.02
CA THR A 4 -1.04 11.00 -7.87
C THR A 4 -0.65 10.53 -6.48
N GLU A 5 -1.24 11.11 -5.44
CA GLU A 5 -1.04 10.69 -4.04
C GLU A 5 -1.37 9.19 -3.85
N ALA A 6 -2.41 8.70 -4.53
CA ALA A 6 -2.77 7.28 -4.47
C ALA A 6 -1.76 6.37 -5.19
N ALA A 7 -1.11 6.86 -6.24
CA ALA A 7 -0.03 6.15 -6.93
C ALA A 7 1.23 6.13 -6.09
N ASP A 8 1.65 7.27 -5.57
CA ASP A 8 2.83 7.39 -4.69
C ASP A 8 2.66 6.54 -3.44
N PHE A 9 1.46 6.54 -2.85
CA PHE A 9 1.17 5.69 -1.72
C PHE A 9 1.24 4.20 -2.06
N ARG A 10 0.76 3.77 -3.23
CA ARG A 10 0.93 2.39 -3.70
C ARG A 10 2.40 2.03 -3.88
N GLU A 11 3.20 2.96 -4.39
CA GLU A 11 4.64 2.72 -4.55
C GLU A 11 5.32 2.51 -3.20
N GLN A 12 5.00 3.33 -2.20
CA GLN A 12 5.52 3.16 -0.84
C GLN A 12 5.14 1.81 -0.24
N LEU A 13 3.89 1.36 -0.41
CA LEU A 13 3.46 0.03 0.03
C LEU A 13 4.23 -1.09 -0.68
N PHE A 14 4.49 -0.93 -1.97
CA PHE A 14 5.26 -1.92 -2.74
C PHE A 14 6.71 -1.99 -2.27
N VAL A 15 7.38 -0.85 -2.08
CA VAL A 15 8.75 -0.79 -1.56
C VAL A 15 8.84 -1.42 -0.16
N ALA A 16 7.85 -1.19 0.69
CA ALA A 16 7.79 -1.83 2.01
C ALA A 16 7.70 -3.36 1.90
N LEU A 17 6.88 -3.87 0.99
CA LEU A 17 6.75 -5.32 0.74
C LEU A 17 7.99 -5.93 0.08
N LEU A 18 8.70 -5.19 -0.78
CA LEU A 18 9.98 -5.63 -1.36
C LEU A 18 11.07 -5.80 -0.29
N GLY A 19 11.12 -4.89 0.67
CA GLY A 19 12.09 -4.94 1.77
C GLY A 19 11.73 -5.90 2.90
N ALA A 20 10.56 -6.54 2.84
CA ALA A 20 10.08 -7.40 3.91
C ALA A 20 10.77 -8.78 3.88
N PRO A 21 11.30 -9.27 5.02
CA PRO A 21 11.98 -10.57 5.07
C PRO A 21 11.01 -11.77 4.97
N SER A 22 9.71 -11.54 5.12
CA SER A 22 8.67 -12.55 5.08
C SER A 22 7.35 -11.95 4.57
N PRO A 23 6.40 -12.78 4.12
CA PRO A 23 5.05 -12.32 3.78
C PRO A 23 4.42 -11.53 4.93
N MET A 24 3.82 -10.37 4.62
CA MET A 24 3.20 -9.50 5.62
C MET A 24 1.69 -9.58 5.55
N SER A 25 1.02 -9.70 6.69
CA SER A 25 -0.43 -9.58 6.77
C SER A 25 -0.89 -8.14 6.47
N THR A 26 -2.16 -7.97 6.09
CA THR A 26 -2.74 -6.64 5.84
C THR A 26 -2.52 -5.69 7.03
N ASP A 27 -2.67 -6.17 8.27
CA ASP A 27 -2.51 -5.32 9.45
C ASP A 27 -1.04 -4.90 9.68
N GLU A 28 -0.09 -5.79 9.39
CA GLU A 28 1.35 -5.47 9.47
C GLU A 28 1.75 -4.43 8.43
N VAL A 29 1.23 -4.56 7.20
CA VAL A 29 1.46 -3.54 6.15
C VAL A 29 0.84 -2.20 6.55
N ALA A 30 -0.34 -2.21 7.18
CA ALA A 30 -1.01 -0.99 7.62
C ALA A 30 -0.25 -0.29 8.75
N ALA A 31 0.29 -1.06 9.70
CA ALA A 31 1.06 -0.54 10.82
C ALA A 31 2.37 0.14 10.38
N GLY A 32 2.99 -0.35 9.30
CA GLY A 32 4.19 0.26 8.71
C GLY A 32 3.92 1.40 7.73
N ALA A 33 2.66 1.64 7.37
CA ALA A 33 2.30 2.69 6.42
C ALA A 33 2.35 4.09 7.06
N PRO A 34 2.65 5.14 6.27
CA PRO A 34 2.56 6.52 6.76
C PRO A 34 1.15 6.83 7.25
N TRP A 35 1.10 7.60 8.34
CA TRP A 35 -0.14 8.06 8.93
C TRP A 35 -0.96 8.86 7.92
N GLN A 36 -2.28 8.72 8.03
CA GLN A 36 -3.20 9.38 7.12
C GLN A 36 -3.71 10.67 7.74
N VAL A 37 -3.59 11.75 6.97
CA VAL A 37 -4.10 13.07 7.34
C VAL A 37 -5.56 13.23 6.91
N HIS A 38 -6.38 13.76 7.82
CA HIS A 38 -7.80 14.02 7.61
C HIS A 38 -8.17 15.42 8.08
N SER A 39 -9.04 16.09 7.33
CA SER A 39 -9.79 17.24 7.83
C SER A 39 -11.13 16.74 8.38
N VAL A 40 -11.42 17.05 9.64
CA VAL A 40 -12.64 16.63 10.33
C VAL A 40 -13.40 17.86 10.82
N ARG A 41 -14.71 17.87 10.62
CA ARG A 41 -15.61 18.90 11.19
C ARG A 41 -16.12 18.42 12.53
N SER A 42 -15.58 18.99 13.60
CA SER A 42 -15.85 18.60 14.98
C SER A 42 -15.48 19.74 15.92
N ARG A 43 -16.12 19.78 17.09
CA ARG A 43 -15.72 20.70 18.16
C ARG A 43 -14.42 20.22 18.80
N CYS A 44 -13.65 21.15 19.38
CA CYS A 44 -12.37 20.86 20.05
C CYS A 44 -12.50 19.74 21.09
N ALA A 45 -13.51 19.79 21.96
CA ALA A 45 -13.75 18.79 23.00
C ALA A 45 -13.98 17.36 22.49
N SER A 46 -14.39 17.19 21.23
CA SER A 46 -14.54 15.87 20.60
C SER A 46 -13.23 15.39 19.96
N THR A 47 -12.35 16.31 19.57
CA THR A 47 -11.15 16.01 18.79
C THR A 47 -9.90 15.87 19.66
N HIS A 48 -9.81 16.68 20.70
CA HIS A 48 -8.75 16.62 21.72
C HIS A 48 -9.33 16.88 23.12
N PRO A 49 -10.07 15.92 23.69
CA PRO A 49 -10.60 16.06 25.03
C PRO A 49 -9.48 16.19 26.07
N ASP A 50 -9.64 17.13 27.00
CA ASP A 50 -8.65 17.40 28.04
C ASP A 50 -8.31 16.12 28.86
N GLY A 51 -7.02 15.82 28.94
CA GLY A 51 -6.51 14.69 29.72
C GLY A 51 -6.75 13.31 29.12
N GLN A 52 -7.21 13.19 27.87
CA GLN A 52 -7.45 11.91 27.22
C GLN A 52 -6.48 11.64 26.07
N ILE A 53 -5.98 10.41 26.00
CA ILE A 53 -5.18 9.94 24.86
C ILE A 53 -6.13 9.58 23.72
N THR A 54 -5.87 10.15 22.54
CA THR A 54 -6.59 9.85 21.30
C THR A 54 -5.80 8.89 20.42
N PRO A 55 -6.46 8.08 19.57
CA PRO A 55 -5.77 7.23 18.59
C PRO A 55 -5.29 8.02 17.34
N TRP A 56 -5.28 9.35 17.41
CA TRP A 56 -4.85 10.30 16.39
C TRP A 56 -4.11 11.46 17.05
N ASN A 57 -3.29 12.18 16.29
CA ASN A 57 -2.70 13.45 16.71
C ASN A 57 -3.44 14.60 16.04
N VAL A 58 -3.60 15.72 16.74
CA VAL A 58 -4.11 16.97 16.15
C VAL A 58 -2.95 17.76 15.57
N VAL A 59 -2.99 18.01 14.27
CA VAL A 59 -1.99 18.76 13.51
C VAL A 59 -2.38 20.24 13.44
N GLU A 60 -3.68 20.51 13.23
CA GLU A 60 -4.24 21.86 13.24
C GLU A 60 -5.55 21.89 14.03
N CYS A 61 -5.73 22.92 14.85
CA CYS A 61 -6.94 23.16 15.62
C CYS A 61 -7.62 24.45 15.16
N HIS A 62 -8.86 24.33 14.73
CA HIS A 62 -9.72 25.46 14.39
C HIS A 62 -11.05 25.32 15.16
N VAL A 63 -11.82 26.40 15.24
CA VAL A 63 -13.00 26.48 16.11
C VAL A 63 -14.02 25.37 15.82
N ASP A 64 -14.24 25.05 14.56
CA ASP A 64 -15.27 24.12 14.08
C ASP A 64 -14.73 22.99 13.19
N TRP A 65 -13.42 22.94 12.96
CA TRP A 65 -12.76 21.88 12.20
C TRP A 65 -11.30 21.68 12.62
N HIS A 66 -10.76 20.50 12.33
CA HIS A 66 -9.41 20.12 12.75
C HIS A 66 -8.72 19.35 11.63
N VAL A 67 -7.39 19.44 11.58
CA VAL A 67 -6.55 18.50 10.84
C VAL A 67 -5.99 17.50 11.83
N ILE A 68 -6.25 16.21 11.59
CA ILE A 68 -5.72 15.12 12.39
C ILE A 68 -4.88 14.18 11.52
N GLU A 69 -3.92 13.53 12.14
CA GLU A 69 -3.24 12.37 11.56
C GLU A 69 -3.55 11.12 12.40
N ARG A 70 -3.82 9.99 11.75
CA ARG A 70 -4.04 8.71 12.44
C ARG A 70 -3.28 7.56 11.77
N PRO A 71 -2.99 6.47 12.50
CA PRO A 71 -2.53 5.24 11.88
C PRO A 71 -3.52 4.76 10.81
N ARG A 72 -2.98 4.16 9.75
CA ARG A 72 -3.81 3.47 8.77
C ARG A 72 -4.28 2.14 9.32
N SER A 73 -5.51 1.79 8.97
CA SER A 73 -6.09 0.48 9.22
C SER A 73 -5.95 -0.40 7.98
N GLY A 74 -6.17 -1.71 8.15
CA GLY A 74 -6.25 -2.62 7.01
C GLY A 74 -7.30 -2.20 5.98
N HIS A 75 -8.41 -1.59 6.40
CA HIS A 75 -9.44 -1.09 5.48
C HIS A 75 -8.90 0.04 4.58
N ASP A 76 -8.08 0.94 5.13
CA ASP A 76 -7.54 2.08 4.38
C ASP A 76 -6.58 1.64 3.26
N ILE A 77 -5.87 0.53 3.47
CA ILE A 77 -4.82 0.07 2.55
C ILE A 77 -5.26 -1.07 1.64
N TYR A 78 -6.27 -1.85 2.02
CA TYR A 78 -6.70 -3.02 1.27
C TYR A 78 -7.03 -2.73 -0.21
N PRO A 79 -7.73 -1.64 -0.57
CA PRO A 79 -7.95 -1.29 -1.98
C PRO A 79 -6.66 -1.02 -2.76
N HIS A 80 -5.64 -0.46 -2.10
CA HIS A 80 -4.34 -0.19 -2.72
C HIS A 80 -3.55 -1.49 -2.96
N LEU A 81 -3.59 -2.42 -2.00
CA LEU A 81 -3.00 -3.75 -2.15
C LEU A 81 -3.69 -4.56 -3.25
N ARG A 82 -5.02 -4.53 -3.31
CA ARG A 82 -5.77 -5.17 -4.41
C ARG A 82 -5.41 -4.57 -5.76
N ARG A 83 -5.18 -3.27 -5.84
CA ARG A 83 -4.73 -2.65 -7.09
C ARG A 83 -3.33 -3.11 -7.50
N LEU A 84 -2.38 -3.15 -6.56
CA LEU A 84 -1.03 -3.68 -6.82
C LEU A 84 -1.03 -5.15 -7.25
N GLU A 85 -1.94 -5.96 -6.68
CA GLU A 85 -2.13 -7.34 -7.11
C GLU A 85 -2.67 -7.44 -8.54
N GLN A 86 -3.67 -6.62 -8.88
CA GLN A 86 -4.22 -6.55 -10.24
C GLN A 86 -3.16 -6.09 -11.26
N ASP A 87 -2.26 -5.20 -10.84
CA ASP A 87 -1.14 -4.73 -11.65
C ASP A 87 0.02 -5.75 -11.70
N GLY A 88 -0.13 -6.94 -11.05
CA GLY A 88 0.85 -8.03 -11.09
C GLY A 88 2.12 -7.78 -10.29
N ARG A 89 2.13 -6.78 -9.40
CA ARG A 89 3.32 -6.40 -8.62
C ARG A 89 3.43 -7.13 -7.29
N ILE A 90 2.32 -7.58 -6.73
CA ILE A 90 2.29 -8.33 -5.47
C ILE A 90 1.35 -9.53 -5.61
N ALA A 91 1.53 -10.54 -4.75
CA ALA A 91 0.64 -11.68 -4.67
C ALA A 91 0.04 -11.83 -3.28
N ARG A 92 -1.21 -12.28 -3.23
CA ARG A 92 -1.85 -12.79 -2.00
C ARG A 92 -1.43 -14.22 -1.72
N ARG A 93 -1.12 -14.51 -0.46
CA ARG A 93 -0.88 -15.84 0.08
C ARG A 93 -1.83 -16.08 1.25
N THR A 94 -2.35 -17.30 1.33
CA THR A 94 -3.15 -17.79 2.46
C THR A 94 -2.40 -18.95 3.09
N VAL A 95 -2.25 -18.91 4.41
CA VAL A 95 -1.63 -19.99 5.17
C VAL A 95 -2.75 -20.90 5.69
N ALA A 96 -2.59 -22.21 5.52
CA ALA A 96 -3.59 -23.17 5.99
C ALA A 96 -3.81 -23.04 7.51
N GLY A 97 -5.07 -22.92 7.93
CA GLY A 97 -5.43 -22.72 9.34
C GLY A 97 -5.38 -21.26 9.81
N ASP A 98 -4.88 -20.33 8.99
CA ASP A 98 -4.94 -18.90 9.26
C ASP A 98 -6.04 -18.23 8.44
N ARG A 99 -6.79 -17.33 9.08
CA ARG A 99 -7.83 -16.52 8.42
C ARG A 99 -7.27 -15.23 7.80
N LYS A 100 -6.00 -14.90 8.07
CA LYS A 100 -5.33 -13.72 7.54
C LYS A 100 -4.91 -13.92 6.09
N VAL A 101 -4.86 -12.80 5.37
CA VAL A 101 -4.26 -12.69 4.03
C VAL A 101 -2.88 -12.09 4.20
N TYR A 102 -1.89 -12.74 3.59
CA TYR A 102 -0.51 -12.29 3.53
C TYR A 102 -0.17 -11.79 2.13
N TRP A 103 0.74 -10.82 2.06
CA TRP A 103 1.14 -10.13 0.86
C TRP A 103 2.64 -10.28 0.68
N VAL A 104 3.03 -10.52 -0.57
CA VAL A 104 4.44 -10.68 -0.96
C VAL A 104 4.66 -9.87 -2.22
N ALA A 105 5.74 -9.10 -2.28
CA ALA A 105 6.16 -8.49 -3.53
C ALA A 105 6.56 -9.57 -4.54
N LEU A 106 6.16 -9.38 -5.79
CA LEU A 106 6.68 -10.16 -6.90
C LEU A 106 7.86 -9.38 -7.44
N ASP A 107 9.06 -9.98 -7.38
CA ASP A 107 10.18 -9.46 -8.15
C ASP A 107 9.71 -9.36 -9.60
N ALA A 108 9.79 -8.15 -10.18
CA ALA A 108 9.61 -8.02 -11.61
C ALA A 108 10.59 -8.99 -12.27
N PRO A 109 10.17 -9.78 -13.28
CA PRO A 109 11.16 -10.48 -14.08
C PRO A 109 12.12 -9.41 -14.60
N ALA A 110 13.42 -9.58 -14.29
CA ALA A 110 14.46 -8.85 -14.99
C ALA A 110 14.12 -8.94 -16.47
N GLU A 111 13.93 -7.79 -17.10
CA GLU A 111 13.64 -7.56 -18.52
C GLU A 111 13.94 -8.82 -19.34
N SER A 112 12.89 -9.55 -19.75
CA SER A 112 13.10 -10.64 -20.71
C SER A 112 13.70 -9.98 -21.95
N PRO A 113 14.93 -10.35 -22.38
CA PRO A 113 15.49 -9.79 -23.59
C PRO A 113 14.48 -10.01 -24.72
N PRO A 114 14.35 -9.07 -25.67
CA PRO A 114 13.39 -9.20 -26.75
C PRO A 114 13.56 -10.57 -27.38
N ALA A 115 12.45 -11.32 -27.47
CA ALA A 115 12.43 -12.58 -28.18
C ALA A 115 13.03 -12.32 -29.57
N VAL A 116 14.26 -12.79 -29.76
CA VAL A 116 14.84 -12.91 -31.08
C VAL A 116 13.94 -13.89 -31.80
N ASN A 117 13.08 -13.35 -32.66
CA ASN A 117 12.33 -14.16 -33.60
C ASN A 117 13.37 -14.77 -34.54
N ASP A 118 13.80 -15.99 -34.23
CA ASP A 118 14.37 -16.91 -35.20
C ASP A 118 13.26 -17.24 -36.21
N LEU A 119 13.24 -16.47 -37.30
CA LEU A 119 12.56 -16.80 -38.54
C LEU A 119 13.32 -16.10 -39.67
N ASP A 120 14.45 -16.71 -40.05
CA ASP A 120 14.69 -17.08 -41.44
C ASP A 120 15.92 -18.01 -41.54
N ALA A 121 15.67 -19.28 -41.26
CA ALA A 121 16.43 -20.38 -41.85
C ALA A 121 15.70 -20.84 -43.13
N LEU A 122 15.91 -20.12 -44.24
CA LEU A 122 15.73 -20.57 -45.63
C LEU A 122 16.72 -19.73 -46.47
N GLY A 123 17.96 -20.16 -46.73
CA GLY A 123 18.31 -21.34 -47.51
C GLY A 123 18.70 -20.90 -48.93
N VAL A 124 19.98 -21.06 -49.30
CA VAL A 124 20.47 -21.62 -50.58
C VAL A 124 21.99 -21.41 -50.63
N SER A 125 22.71 -22.52 -50.58
CA SER A 125 24.11 -22.67 -50.95
C SER A 125 24.28 -22.58 -52.48
N SER A 126 25.32 -21.88 -52.94
CA SER A 126 26.31 -22.32 -53.95
C SER A 126 27.37 -21.25 -54.12
#